data_AF-A0A7V0V146-F1
#
_entry.id   AF-A0A7V0V146-F1
#
_cell.length_a   1.000
_cell.length_b   1.000
_cell.length_c   1.000
_cell.angle_alpha   90.00
_cell.angle_beta   90.00
_cell.angle_gamma   90.00
#
_symmetry.space_group_name_H-M   'P 1'
#
loop_
_entity.id
_entity.type
_entity.pdbx_description
1 polymer ?
#
loop_
_entity_poly.entity_id
_entity_poly.type
_entity_poly.pdbx_seq_one_letter_code
_entity_poly.pdbx_strand_id
1 'polypeptide(L)'
;MRAYETQLEFSGKRGHAVVVDCEKPWRFVFWDKAQYVGCVDLGGGVWFTSEWCETNSPNDQHCYEPIMDKQLRWSRVQILESGPARARVKWSYALCDMRYRIFHGDTRAEEVYTVYPDGIAVREVVLWPGTASNHGGNANLWQVAEWILINAAGSSPLDVLRMPAPFTLWNGAGERIDVPWPLPADDFEPFCSHYPQVAHWPMYIGRVNLNDRPNPFIIICKNQALFPYRPCCSCKGDHPYFNLFPGRNLYNIYKHWPVTDMEDFIEWVPAGDDVGRVATHTSFMDVNYALRRSAADFIPTPDPGTTWYLLVGASEDGTDGLELQELAHSYSRPARIELHRDPGEPNELHRGRVLFEGYDYALRAYTIRKQGEDRVRLTMVPEVPQVNPVFLINGWSSSGVTVRLDGRELVPGDYYAQVHGPDLTIWIAGRFAADTDLEFLGREGA
;
A
#
# COMPACT_ATOMS: atom_id res chain seq x y z
N MET A 1 14.69 -11.99 -3.03
CA MET A 1 14.19 -10.60 -3.11
C MET A 1 15.33 -9.58 -3.14
N ARG A 2 15.18 -8.48 -3.91
CA ARG A 2 16.15 -7.37 -4.01
C ARG A 2 15.50 -6.08 -4.50
N ALA A 3 15.90 -4.92 -3.98
CA ALA A 3 15.63 -3.62 -4.60
C ALA A 3 16.86 -3.10 -5.37
N TYR A 4 16.65 -2.50 -6.54
CA TYR A 4 17.72 -1.97 -7.38
C TYR A 4 17.23 -0.90 -8.35
N GLU A 5 18.16 -0.05 -8.79
CA GLU A 5 17.94 0.93 -9.86
C GLU A 5 18.23 0.32 -11.24
N THR A 6 17.45 0.71 -12.25
CA THR A 6 17.60 0.24 -13.62
C THR A 6 17.00 1.23 -14.63
N GLN A 7 17.07 0.88 -15.92
CA GLN A 7 16.30 1.52 -16.98
C GLN A 7 15.17 0.58 -17.39
N LEU A 8 13.93 1.00 -17.17
CA LEU A 8 12.74 0.24 -17.53
C LEU A 8 12.12 0.82 -18.81
N GLU A 9 11.56 -0.05 -19.64
CA GLU A 9 10.75 0.33 -20.79
C GLU A 9 9.30 -0.07 -20.57
N PHE A 10 8.38 0.86 -20.78
CA PHE A 10 6.94 0.63 -20.76
C PHE A 10 6.28 1.49 -21.83
N SER A 11 5.38 0.89 -22.61
CA SER A 11 4.64 1.57 -23.68
C SER A 11 5.54 2.37 -24.65
N GLY A 12 6.70 1.80 -25.02
CA GLY A 12 7.64 2.41 -25.96
C GLY A 12 8.45 3.60 -25.43
N LYS A 13 8.38 3.89 -24.12
CA LYS A 13 9.27 4.84 -23.47
C LYS A 13 10.21 4.11 -22.52
N ARG A 14 11.47 4.54 -22.53
CA ARG A 14 12.51 4.09 -21.60
C ARG A 14 12.82 5.18 -20.58
N GLY A 15 13.06 4.79 -19.34
CA GLY A 15 13.35 5.75 -18.27
C GLY A 15 13.91 5.10 -17.00
N HIS A 16 14.38 5.93 -16.08
CA HIS A 16 14.93 5.47 -14.81
C HIS A 16 13.85 4.83 -13.93
N ALA A 17 14.16 3.70 -13.32
CA ALA A 17 13.26 3.02 -12.40
C ALA A 17 14.00 2.49 -11.17
N VAL A 18 13.33 2.53 -10.02
CA VAL A 18 13.61 1.63 -8.89
C VAL A 18 12.66 0.44 -8.98
N VAL A 19 13.20 -0.77 -8.86
CA VAL A 19 12.43 -2.02 -8.92
C VAL A 19 12.68 -2.81 -7.64
N VAL A 20 11.62 -3.36 -7.05
CA VAL A 20 11.71 -4.39 -6.01
C VAL A 20 11.25 -5.72 -6.59
N ASP A 21 12.21 -6.60 -6.85
CA ASP A 21 11.96 -7.95 -7.33
C ASP A 21 11.80 -8.90 -6.14
N CYS A 22 10.61 -9.50 -6.04
CA CYS A 22 10.20 -10.39 -4.96
C CYS A 22 10.24 -11.87 -5.36
N GLU A 23 10.77 -12.21 -6.55
CA GLU A 23 10.72 -13.57 -7.12
C GLU A 23 9.27 -14.08 -7.26
N LYS A 24 8.34 -13.16 -7.48
CA LYS A 24 6.94 -13.41 -7.78
C LYS A 24 6.65 -13.10 -9.26
N PRO A 25 5.51 -13.57 -9.80
CA PRO A 25 5.05 -13.15 -11.13
C PRO A 25 4.76 -11.63 -11.26
N TRP A 26 4.85 -10.89 -10.16
CA TRP A 26 4.77 -9.44 -10.10
C TRP A 26 5.95 -8.83 -9.34
N ARG A 27 6.14 -7.53 -9.50
CA ARG A 27 7.21 -6.75 -8.83
C ARG A 27 6.75 -5.32 -8.57
N PHE A 28 7.36 -4.64 -7.62
CA PHE A 28 7.10 -3.21 -7.42
C PHE A 28 8.03 -2.37 -8.31
N VAL A 29 7.50 -1.30 -8.88
CA VAL A 29 8.18 -0.42 -9.83
C VAL A 29 7.86 1.02 -9.49
N PHE A 30 8.90 1.84 -9.43
CA PHE A 30 8.83 3.30 -9.30
C PHE A 30 9.56 3.89 -10.49
N TRP A 31 8.83 4.36 -11.49
CA TRP A 31 9.38 4.72 -12.80
C TRP A 31 9.21 6.20 -13.13
N ASP A 32 10.25 6.81 -13.71
CA ASP A 32 10.32 8.26 -13.95
C ASP A 32 9.22 8.78 -14.90
N LYS A 33 8.79 8.00 -15.90
CA LYS A 33 7.69 8.38 -16.81
C LYS A 33 6.30 8.10 -16.23
N ALA A 34 6.24 7.59 -15.00
CA ALA A 34 5.07 7.50 -14.16
C ALA A 34 5.23 8.33 -12.89
N GLN A 35 6.10 9.37 -12.91
CA GLN A 35 6.35 10.27 -11.79
C GLN A 35 6.81 9.59 -10.49
N TYR A 36 7.44 8.41 -10.61
CA TYR A 36 7.82 7.53 -9.51
C TYR A 36 6.66 7.06 -8.63
N VAL A 37 5.41 7.17 -9.09
CA VAL A 37 4.27 6.53 -8.43
C VAL A 37 4.56 5.04 -8.23
N GLY A 38 4.33 4.55 -7.02
CA GLY A 38 4.51 3.13 -6.68
C GLY A 38 3.52 2.26 -7.44
N CYS A 39 4.02 1.46 -8.38
CA CYS A 39 3.22 0.55 -9.19
C CYS A 39 3.58 -0.91 -8.89
N VAL A 40 2.61 -1.81 -9.03
CA VAL A 40 2.81 -3.26 -9.13
C VAL A 40 2.79 -3.63 -10.61
N ASP A 41 3.92 -4.09 -11.15
CA ASP A 41 4.02 -4.63 -12.50
C ASP A 41 3.49 -6.07 -12.49
N LEU A 42 2.35 -6.29 -13.18
CA LEU A 42 1.62 -7.55 -13.24
C LEU A 42 1.98 -8.36 -14.50
N GLY A 43 2.95 -7.88 -15.30
CA GLY A 43 3.35 -8.49 -16.55
C GLY A 43 2.47 -8.10 -17.74
N GLY A 44 2.98 -8.36 -18.96
CA GLY A 44 2.24 -8.14 -20.20
C GLY A 44 1.86 -6.68 -20.50
N GLY A 45 2.63 -5.72 -19.97
CA GLY A 45 2.33 -4.28 -20.14
C GLY A 45 1.14 -3.80 -19.30
N VAL A 46 0.78 -4.52 -18.23
CA VAL A 46 -0.26 -4.14 -17.30
C VAL A 46 0.32 -3.90 -15.92
N TRP A 47 0.11 -2.71 -15.39
CA TRP A 47 0.49 -2.34 -14.03
C TRP A 47 -0.73 -2.00 -13.21
N PHE A 48 -0.55 -1.92 -11.90
CA PHE A 48 -1.55 -1.43 -10.95
C PHE A 48 -0.89 -0.40 -10.04
N THR A 49 -1.62 0.64 -9.63
CA THR A 49 -1.21 1.50 -8.53
C THR A 49 -2.32 1.60 -7.51
N SER A 50 -1.93 1.65 -6.24
CA SER A 50 -2.82 1.96 -5.10
C SER A 50 -2.97 3.47 -4.88
N GLU A 51 -2.48 4.28 -5.83
CA GLU A 51 -2.55 5.74 -5.85
C GLU A 51 -1.55 6.46 -4.92
N TRP A 52 -1.87 7.71 -4.57
CA TRP A 52 -1.08 8.73 -3.89
C TRP A 52 -1.99 9.65 -3.04
N CYS A 53 -1.42 10.67 -2.43
CA CYS A 53 -2.17 11.78 -1.85
C CYS A 53 -2.50 12.81 -2.92
N GLU A 54 -3.78 13.08 -3.09
CA GLU A 54 -4.31 14.08 -4.03
C GLU A 54 -5.25 15.05 -3.32
N THR A 55 -5.27 16.29 -3.82
CA THR A 55 -6.37 17.21 -3.56
C THR A 55 -6.72 17.96 -4.84
N ASN A 56 -7.94 18.45 -4.93
CA ASN A 56 -8.32 19.44 -5.94
C ASN A 56 -8.99 20.65 -5.30
N SER A 57 -9.07 21.73 -6.06
CA SER A 57 -9.62 22.99 -5.60
C SER A 57 -10.91 23.36 -6.33
N PRO A 58 -12.01 23.66 -5.63
CA PRO A 58 -13.19 24.24 -6.25
C PRO A 58 -13.00 25.73 -6.58
N ASN A 59 -11.89 26.35 -6.15
CA ASN A 59 -11.62 27.78 -6.31
C ASN A 59 -10.86 28.10 -7.61
N ASP A 60 -9.98 27.21 -8.05
CA ASP A 60 -9.24 27.37 -9.30
C ASP A 60 -9.30 26.14 -10.23
N GLN A 61 -10.08 25.12 -9.83
CA GLN A 61 -10.38 23.89 -10.57
C GLN A 61 -9.17 22.98 -10.76
N HIS A 62 -7.98 23.34 -10.27
CA HIS A 62 -6.80 22.50 -10.45
C HIS A 62 -6.87 21.25 -9.55
N CYS A 63 -6.40 20.14 -10.11
CA CYS A 63 -5.92 19.02 -9.33
C CYS A 63 -4.45 19.25 -8.93
N TYR A 64 -4.12 18.84 -7.70
CA TYR A 64 -2.83 18.94 -7.05
C TYR A 64 -2.37 17.54 -6.62
N GLU A 65 -1.46 16.98 -7.41
CA GLU A 65 -1.05 15.58 -7.29
C GLU A 65 0.31 15.32 -7.95
N PRO A 66 1.02 14.25 -7.57
CA PRO A 66 2.33 13.93 -8.13
C PRO A 66 2.33 13.72 -9.64
N ILE A 67 1.23 13.26 -10.25
CA ILE A 67 1.21 13.00 -11.70
C ILE A 67 1.16 14.28 -12.54
N MET A 68 0.92 15.44 -11.92
CA MET A 68 1.08 16.74 -12.59
C MET A 68 2.55 17.16 -12.71
N ASP A 69 3.47 16.55 -11.96
CA ASP A 69 4.89 16.84 -11.99
C ASP A 69 5.59 16.17 -13.19
N LYS A 70 5.18 16.50 -14.42
CA LYS A 70 5.69 15.87 -15.66
C LYS A 70 7.20 15.97 -15.81
N GLN A 71 7.80 17.01 -15.25
CA GLN A 71 9.24 17.29 -15.28
C GLN A 71 10.00 16.78 -14.04
N LEU A 72 9.34 16.10 -13.09
CA LEU A 72 9.96 15.58 -11.86
C LEU A 72 10.68 16.67 -11.06
N ARG A 73 10.10 17.85 -10.93
CA ARG A 73 10.63 18.94 -10.10
C ARG A 73 10.59 18.57 -8.62
N TRP A 74 9.56 17.85 -8.20
CA TRP A 74 9.21 17.60 -6.81
C TRP A 74 9.19 16.11 -6.43
N SER A 75 9.09 15.19 -7.39
CA SER A 75 9.05 13.74 -7.14
C SER A 75 10.43 13.08 -7.07
N ARG A 76 10.72 12.31 -6.02
CA ARG A 76 11.99 11.60 -5.79
C ARG A 76 11.77 10.20 -5.23
N VAL A 77 12.56 9.23 -5.67
CA VAL A 77 12.56 7.86 -5.14
C VAL A 77 13.92 7.51 -4.54
N GLN A 78 13.93 6.72 -3.46
CA GLN A 78 15.13 6.25 -2.78
C GLN A 78 14.94 4.82 -2.26
N ILE A 79 15.93 3.95 -2.49
CA ILE A 79 16.02 2.67 -1.79
C ILE A 79 16.54 2.94 -0.38
N LEU A 80 15.73 2.65 0.64
CA LEU A 80 16.13 2.75 2.04
C LEU A 80 16.82 1.46 2.52
N GLU A 81 16.35 0.32 2.04
CA GLU A 81 16.83 -1.00 2.46
C GLU A 81 16.62 -2.02 1.33
N SER A 82 17.56 -2.95 1.19
CA SER A 82 17.43 -4.08 0.28
C SER A 82 18.07 -5.31 0.90
N GLY A 83 17.30 -6.38 1.08
CA GLY A 83 17.81 -7.66 1.50
C GLY A 83 16.79 -8.79 1.30
N PRO A 84 17.18 -10.03 1.62
CA PRO A 84 16.35 -11.22 1.38
C PRO A 84 15.07 -11.26 2.22
N ALA A 85 15.03 -10.62 3.38
CA ALA A 85 13.86 -10.63 4.28
C ALA A 85 12.94 -9.42 4.09
N ARG A 86 13.48 -8.27 3.62
CA ARG A 86 12.74 -7.01 3.46
C ARG A 86 13.45 -6.07 2.49
N ALA A 87 12.67 -5.38 1.68
CA ALA A 87 13.11 -4.21 0.92
C ALA A 87 12.23 -3.01 1.28
N ARG A 88 12.82 -1.82 1.35
CA ARG A 88 12.11 -0.57 1.65
C ARG A 88 12.45 0.48 0.61
N VAL A 89 11.43 1.04 -0.02
CA VAL A 89 11.57 2.12 -0.99
C VAL A 89 10.74 3.32 -0.52
N LYS A 90 11.38 4.48 -0.46
CA LYS A 90 10.75 5.76 -0.13
C LYS A 90 10.48 6.54 -1.41
N TRP A 91 9.30 7.11 -1.51
CA TRP A 91 8.88 8.03 -2.56
C TRP A 91 8.41 9.34 -1.91
N SER A 92 9.00 10.47 -2.28
CA SER A 92 8.64 11.80 -1.78
C SER A 92 8.16 12.67 -2.92
N TYR A 93 7.08 13.42 -2.72
CA TYR A 93 6.51 14.31 -3.74
C TYR A 93 5.80 15.52 -3.12
N ALA A 94 5.61 16.57 -3.92
CA ALA A 94 4.72 17.68 -3.60
C ALA A 94 3.39 17.53 -4.35
N LEU A 95 2.31 18.04 -3.75
CA LEU A 95 1.01 18.11 -4.43
C LEU A 95 0.98 19.40 -5.25
N CYS A 96 1.46 19.32 -6.49
CA CYS A 96 1.49 20.44 -7.41
C CYS A 96 0.43 20.34 -8.50
N ASP A 97 0.03 21.48 -9.05
CA ASP A 97 -0.77 21.52 -10.27
C ASP A 97 0.08 21.37 -11.54
N MET A 98 -0.57 21.35 -12.71
CA MET A 98 0.11 21.29 -14.01
C MET A 98 1.06 22.47 -14.30
N ARG A 99 0.97 23.56 -13.53
CA ARG A 99 1.88 24.72 -13.60
C ARG A 99 3.01 24.62 -12.58
N TYR A 100 3.16 23.48 -11.91
CA TYR A 100 4.17 23.19 -10.90
C TYR A 100 4.04 24.06 -9.65
N ARG A 101 2.86 24.64 -9.40
CA ARG A 101 2.56 25.39 -8.16
C ARG A 101 2.04 24.41 -7.12
N ILE A 102 2.59 24.47 -5.92
CA ILE A 102 2.26 23.53 -4.84
C ILE A 102 1.03 24.03 -4.08
N PHE A 103 0.08 23.14 -3.78
CA PHE A 103 -1.09 23.46 -2.96
C PHE A 103 -0.66 24.06 -1.63
N HIS A 104 -1.23 25.19 -1.24
CA HIS A 104 -0.81 25.98 -0.08
C HIS A 104 0.70 26.28 0.01
N GLY A 105 1.43 26.24 -1.11
CA GLY A 105 2.84 26.58 -1.24
C GLY A 105 3.83 25.47 -0.86
N ASP A 106 3.49 24.57 0.06
CA ASP A 106 4.42 23.55 0.58
C ASP A 106 3.78 22.20 0.97
N THR A 107 2.56 21.93 0.47
CA THR A 107 1.91 20.62 0.65
C THR A 107 2.74 19.51 0.01
N ARG A 108 3.05 18.48 0.79
CA ARG A 108 3.88 17.35 0.36
C ARG A 108 3.50 16.07 1.06
N ALA A 109 3.87 14.95 0.47
CA ALA A 109 3.75 13.64 1.07
C ALA A 109 5.03 12.82 0.90
N GLU A 110 5.18 11.84 1.77
CA GLU A 110 6.19 10.80 1.69
C GLU A 110 5.52 9.45 1.86
N GLU A 111 5.88 8.52 1.01
CA GLU A 111 5.40 7.15 1.05
C GLU A 111 6.55 6.18 1.19
N VAL A 112 6.41 5.19 2.08
CA VAL A 112 7.36 4.10 2.23
C VAL A 112 6.65 2.78 1.92
N TYR A 113 7.19 2.07 0.94
CA TYR A 113 6.76 0.73 0.59
C TYR A 113 7.72 -0.25 1.26
N THR A 114 7.23 -0.91 2.31
CA THR A 114 7.95 -1.97 3.01
C THR A 114 7.52 -3.32 2.44
N VAL A 115 8.32 -3.86 1.52
CA VAL A 115 8.04 -5.06 0.72
C VAL A 115 8.69 -6.30 1.31
N TYR A 116 7.96 -7.41 1.30
CA TYR A 116 8.36 -8.70 1.86
C TYR A 116 8.41 -9.83 0.81
N PRO A 117 9.03 -10.99 1.14
CA PRO A 117 9.16 -12.14 0.22
C PRO A 117 7.84 -12.71 -0.32
N ASP A 118 6.72 -12.45 0.34
CA ASP A 118 5.38 -12.80 -0.18
C ASP A 118 4.93 -11.90 -1.35
N GLY A 119 5.71 -10.88 -1.72
CA GLY A 119 5.36 -9.93 -2.77
C GLY A 119 4.33 -8.90 -2.32
N ILE A 120 4.20 -8.70 -1.01
CA ILE A 120 3.23 -7.80 -0.39
C ILE A 120 3.99 -6.68 0.29
N ALA A 121 3.46 -5.46 0.18
CA ALA A 121 3.99 -4.29 0.84
C ALA A 121 3.02 -3.74 1.88
N VAL A 122 3.56 -3.24 2.99
CA VAL A 122 2.90 -2.15 3.71
C VAL A 122 3.22 -0.86 2.96
N ARG A 123 2.20 -0.14 2.52
CA ARG A 123 2.29 1.24 2.02
C ARG A 123 1.98 2.18 3.19
N GLU A 124 3.02 2.80 3.73
CA GLU A 124 2.92 3.90 4.68
C GLU A 124 2.84 5.21 3.90
N VAL A 125 1.81 6.02 4.14
CA VAL A 125 1.61 7.32 3.49
C VAL A 125 1.59 8.39 4.57
N VAL A 126 2.48 9.36 4.51
CA VAL A 126 2.54 10.48 5.46
C VAL A 126 2.32 11.78 4.70
N LEU A 127 1.32 12.57 5.12
CA LEU A 127 0.96 13.84 4.49
C LEU A 127 1.32 15.02 5.39
N TRP A 128 1.93 16.05 4.81
CA TRP A 128 2.12 17.36 5.43
C TRP A 128 1.39 18.42 4.60
N PRO A 129 0.14 18.77 4.96
CA PRO A 129 -0.58 19.84 4.30
C PRO A 129 0.12 21.18 4.49
N GLY A 130 0.17 21.94 3.39
CA GLY A 130 0.89 23.20 3.35
C GLY A 130 0.17 24.34 4.08
N THR A 131 0.97 25.32 4.50
CA THR A 131 0.50 26.55 5.15
C THR A 131 1.27 27.79 4.70
N ALA A 132 2.22 27.65 3.77
CA ALA A 132 3.07 28.74 3.30
C ALA A 132 2.34 29.77 2.42
N SER A 133 1.20 29.41 1.83
CA SER A 133 0.34 30.33 1.07
C SER A 133 -1.11 29.86 1.04
N ASN A 134 -2.01 30.66 0.46
CA ASN A 134 -3.40 30.29 0.19
C ASN A 134 -3.64 29.80 -1.26
N HIS A 135 -2.57 29.47 -1.99
CA HIS A 135 -2.68 28.97 -3.37
C HIS A 135 -3.46 27.65 -3.41
N GLY A 136 -4.43 27.52 -4.32
CA GLY A 136 -5.38 26.40 -4.33
C GLY A 136 -6.60 26.60 -3.43
N GLY A 137 -6.64 27.64 -2.59
CA GLY A 137 -7.85 27.97 -1.82
C GLY A 137 -8.32 26.82 -0.91
N ASN A 138 -9.59 26.44 -0.98
CA ASN A 138 -10.10 25.33 -0.17
C ASN A 138 -9.88 24.00 -0.89
N ALA A 139 -9.55 22.95 -0.14
CA ALA A 139 -9.59 21.59 -0.67
C ALA A 139 -11.05 21.16 -0.93
N ASN A 140 -11.29 20.47 -2.04
CA ASN A 140 -12.54 19.79 -2.34
C ASN A 140 -12.49 18.30 -1.94
N LEU A 141 -11.29 17.73 -1.79
CA LEU A 141 -11.06 16.38 -1.28
C LEU A 141 -9.65 16.23 -0.69
N TRP A 142 -9.45 15.16 0.08
CA TRP A 142 -8.13 14.62 0.42
C TRP A 142 -8.18 13.12 0.16
N GLN A 143 -7.70 12.72 -1.01
CA GLN A 143 -7.69 11.34 -1.48
C GLN A 143 -6.36 10.70 -1.12
N VAL A 144 -6.40 9.40 -0.79
CA VAL A 144 -5.24 8.68 -0.23
C VAL A 144 -5.02 7.29 -0.85
N ALA A 145 -6.02 6.76 -1.56
CA ALA A 145 -5.92 5.47 -2.23
C ALA A 145 -6.98 5.32 -3.33
N GLU A 146 -6.62 4.62 -4.39
CA GLU A 146 -7.50 4.30 -5.51
C GLU A 146 -7.06 2.97 -6.12
N TRP A 147 -8.01 2.19 -6.62
CA TRP A 147 -7.70 1.02 -7.44
C TRP A 147 -7.56 1.48 -8.89
N ILE A 148 -6.32 1.64 -9.37
CA ILE A 148 -6.02 2.08 -10.73
C ILE A 148 -5.31 0.97 -11.50
N LEU A 149 -5.90 0.53 -12.62
CA LEU A 149 -5.26 -0.38 -13.56
C LEU A 149 -4.62 0.42 -14.71
N ILE A 150 -3.39 0.10 -15.06
CA ILE A 150 -2.61 0.78 -16.09
C ILE A 150 -2.37 -0.18 -17.24
N ASN A 151 -2.64 0.27 -18.46
CA ASN A 151 -2.47 -0.49 -19.68
C ASN A 151 -1.49 0.23 -20.61
N ALA A 152 -0.47 -0.48 -21.09
CA ALA A 152 0.42 0.02 -22.12
C ALA A 152 -0.32 0.24 -23.45
N ALA A 153 0.22 1.12 -24.30
CA ALA A 153 -0.25 1.26 -25.68
C ALA A 153 -0.28 -0.11 -26.38
N GLY A 154 -1.34 -0.35 -27.16
CA GLY A 154 -1.62 -1.64 -27.78
C GLY A 154 -2.49 -2.57 -26.94
N SER A 155 -2.91 -2.17 -25.73
CA SER A 155 -3.81 -2.97 -24.87
C SER A 155 -4.96 -2.13 -24.30
N SER A 156 -6.11 -2.79 -24.08
CA SER A 156 -7.26 -2.23 -23.39
C SER A 156 -7.41 -2.88 -22.01
N PRO A 157 -7.93 -2.19 -20.99
CA PRO A 157 -8.33 -2.83 -19.74
C PRO A 157 -9.35 -3.96 -20.00
N LEU A 158 -10.22 -3.81 -21.01
CA LEU A 158 -11.22 -4.83 -21.34
C LEU A 158 -10.61 -6.17 -21.80
N ASP A 159 -9.38 -6.17 -22.29
CA ASP A 159 -8.68 -7.38 -22.72
C ASP A 159 -8.22 -8.23 -21.52
N VAL A 160 -8.11 -7.61 -20.34
CA VAL A 160 -7.44 -8.20 -19.18
C VAL A 160 -8.35 -8.34 -17.96
N LEU A 161 -9.47 -7.63 -17.93
CA LEU A 161 -10.45 -7.69 -16.85
C LEU A 161 -11.25 -9.00 -16.85
N ARG A 162 -11.44 -9.58 -15.67
CA ARG A 162 -12.31 -10.76 -15.49
C ARG A 162 -13.77 -10.33 -15.37
N MET A 163 -14.51 -10.52 -16.45
CA MET A 163 -15.93 -10.19 -16.54
C MET A 163 -16.83 -11.29 -15.93
N PRO A 164 -18.03 -10.96 -15.43
CA PRO A 164 -18.70 -9.66 -15.47
C PRO A 164 -18.36 -8.72 -14.30
N ALA A 165 -17.63 -9.20 -13.29
CA ALA A 165 -17.32 -8.45 -12.07
C ALA A 165 -15.80 -8.35 -11.85
N PRO A 166 -15.14 -7.38 -12.51
CA PRO A 166 -13.69 -7.28 -12.45
C PRO A 166 -13.19 -6.57 -11.20
N PHE A 167 -14.07 -6.08 -10.32
CA PHE A 167 -13.69 -5.54 -9.03
C PHE A 167 -14.51 -6.19 -7.94
N THR A 168 -13.85 -6.58 -6.85
CA THR A 168 -14.51 -7.14 -5.68
C THR A 168 -14.03 -6.42 -4.43
N LEU A 169 -14.96 -6.12 -3.52
CA LEU A 169 -14.68 -5.67 -2.16
C LEU A 169 -15.30 -6.63 -1.13
N TRP A 170 -14.59 -6.98 -0.05
CA TRP A 170 -15.16 -7.78 1.04
C TRP A 170 -14.68 -7.35 2.42
N ASN A 171 -15.45 -7.76 3.43
CA ASN A 171 -15.33 -7.26 4.81
C ASN A 171 -14.40 -8.08 5.71
N GLY A 172 -13.83 -9.16 5.20
CA GLY A 172 -13.04 -10.13 5.97
C GLY A 172 -13.86 -11.00 6.95
N ALA A 173 -15.17 -10.93 6.93
CA ALA A 173 -16.10 -11.67 7.80
C ALA A 173 -17.24 -12.34 7.00
N GLY A 174 -17.00 -12.66 5.73
CA GLY A 174 -17.90 -13.42 4.87
C GLY A 174 -18.86 -12.61 4.01
N GLU A 175 -18.96 -11.29 4.18
CA GLU A 175 -19.70 -10.43 3.23
C GLU A 175 -18.80 -9.96 2.11
N ARG A 176 -19.31 -10.06 0.88
CA ARG A 176 -18.58 -9.75 -0.35
C ARG A 176 -19.50 -9.01 -1.31
N ILE A 177 -18.92 -8.05 -2.04
CA ILE A 177 -19.54 -7.32 -3.13
C ILE A 177 -18.71 -7.58 -4.38
N ASP A 178 -19.32 -8.20 -5.37
CA ASP A 178 -18.77 -8.30 -6.72
C ASP A 178 -19.34 -7.15 -7.56
N VAL A 179 -18.52 -6.15 -7.84
CA VAL A 179 -18.92 -4.92 -8.54
C VAL A 179 -18.94 -5.20 -10.05
N PRO A 180 -20.09 -5.02 -10.72
CA PRO A 180 -20.21 -5.33 -12.15
C PRO A 180 -19.43 -4.34 -13.01
N TRP A 181 -19.18 -4.74 -14.25
CA TRP A 181 -18.68 -3.86 -15.30
C TRP A 181 -19.70 -3.74 -16.45
N PRO A 182 -19.97 -2.53 -16.99
CA PRO A 182 -19.43 -1.24 -16.55
C PRO A 182 -19.80 -0.94 -15.09
N LEU A 183 -18.99 -0.13 -14.42
CA LEU A 183 -19.27 0.28 -13.04
C LEU A 183 -20.67 0.91 -12.98
N PRO A 184 -21.45 0.65 -11.91
CA PRO A 184 -22.85 1.04 -11.88
C PRO A 184 -23.10 2.55 -11.75
N ALA A 185 -22.06 3.35 -11.46
CA ALA A 185 -22.19 4.80 -11.29
C ALA A 185 -22.27 5.55 -12.63
N ASP A 186 -23.14 6.55 -12.68
CA ASP A 186 -23.31 7.44 -13.85
C ASP A 186 -22.34 8.64 -13.79
N ASP A 187 -21.98 9.03 -12.58
CA ASP A 187 -21.00 10.06 -12.26
C ASP A 187 -20.12 9.57 -11.08
N PHE A 188 -19.31 10.44 -10.50
CA PHE A 188 -18.64 10.21 -9.22
C PHE A 188 -19.67 10.05 -8.09
N GLU A 189 -19.93 8.81 -7.68
CA GLU A 189 -21.00 8.46 -6.75
C GLU A 189 -20.48 7.76 -5.48
N PRO A 190 -21.04 8.06 -4.30
CA PRO A 190 -20.63 7.38 -3.07
C PRO A 190 -20.93 5.88 -3.16
N PHE A 191 -19.92 5.03 -2.96
CA PHE A 191 -20.05 3.57 -3.05
C PHE A 191 -21.13 3.03 -2.11
N CYS A 192 -21.25 3.62 -0.91
CA CYS A 192 -22.27 3.24 0.07
C CYS A 192 -23.72 3.54 -0.36
N SER A 193 -23.94 4.34 -1.40
CA SER A 193 -25.28 4.55 -1.99
C SER A 193 -25.74 3.34 -2.80
N HIS A 194 -24.79 2.61 -3.40
CA HIS A 194 -25.05 1.35 -4.11
C HIS A 194 -25.02 0.15 -3.18
N TYR A 195 -24.12 0.18 -2.18
CA TYR A 195 -23.86 -0.93 -1.27
C TYR A 195 -23.79 -0.45 0.18
N PRO A 196 -24.93 -0.22 0.85
CA PRO A 196 -24.96 0.37 2.19
C PRO A 196 -24.28 -0.46 3.28
N GLN A 197 -24.15 -1.78 3.08
CA GLN A 197 -23.51 -2.69 4.05
C GLN A 197 -22.06 -2.33 4.36
N VAL A 198 -21.35 -1.65 3.45
CA VAL A 198 -19.95 -1.25 3.64
C VAL A 198 -19.73 -0.36 4.87
N ALA A 199 -20.76 0.38 5.29
CA ALA A 199 -20.67 1.26 6.46
C ALA A 199 -20.34 0.51 7.76
N HIS A 200 -20.70 -0.78 7.83
CA HIS A 200 -20.53 -1.60 9.03
C HIS A 200 -19.29 -2.49 8.96
N TRP A 201 -18.56 -2.49 7.86
CA TRP A 201 -17.43 -3.39 7.66
C TRP A 201 -16.25 -3.01 8.57
N PRO A 202 -15.54 -3.99 9.16
CA PRO A 202 -14.37 -3.75 10.01
C PRO A 202 -13.09 -3.53 9.19
N MET A 203 -13.10 -3.90 7.92
CA MET A 203 -12.01 -3.75 6.97
C MET A 203 -12.54 -3.83 5.54
N TYR A 204 -11.72 -3.45 4.59
CA TYR A 204 -12.05 -3.41 3.17
C TYR A 204 -10.90 -4.09 2.42
N ILE A 205 -11.18 -5.28 1.89
CA ILE A 205 -10.24 -6.03 1.05
C ILE A 205 -10.73 -5.87 -0.38
N GLY A 206 -10.07 -5.02 -1.15
CA GLY A 206 -10.44 -4.71 -2.54
C GLY A 206 -9.46 -5.32 -3.51
N ARG A 207 -9.97 -6.04 -4.53
CA ARG A 207 -9.17 -6.74 -5.54
C ARG A 207 -9.70 -6.45 -6.93
N VAL A 208 -8.80 -6.15 -7.87
CA VAL A 208 -9.13 -6.14 -9.30
C VAL A 208 -8.90 -7.55 -9.84
N ASN A 209 -9.95 -8.18 -10.36
CA ASN A 209 -9.94 -9.52 -10.92
C ASN A 209 -9.49 -9.45 -12.40
N LEU A 210 -8.37 -10.10 -12.72
CA LEU A 210 -7.76 -10.11 -14.05
C LEU A 210 -7.71 -11.54 -14.63
N ASN A 211 -7.54 -11.64 -15.95
CA ASN A 211 -7.34 -12.91 -16.65
C ASN A 211 -5.84 -13.15 -16.91
N ASP A 212 -5.42 -14.40 -16.69
CA ASP A 212 -4.09 -14.93 -17.04
C ASP A 212 -2.91 -14.15 -16.42
N ARG A 213 -3.15 -13.53 -15.25
CA ARG A 213 -2.15 -12.73 -14.53
C ARG A 213 -2.53 -12.53 -13.06
N PRO A 214 -1.59 -12.07 -12.22
CA PRO A 214 -1.87 -11.78 -10.81
C PRO A 214 -2.97 -10.73 -10.62
N ASN A 215 -3.73 -10.86 -9.53
CA ASN A 215 -4.84 -9.96 -9.20
C ASN A 215 -4.36 -8.91 -8.18
N PRO A 216 -4.25 -7.62 -8.54
CA PRO A 216 -3.79 -6.61 -7.60
C PRO A 216 -4.84 -6.30 -6.54
N PHE A 217 -4.39 -5.89 -5.36
CA PHE A 217 -5.27 -5.58 -4.24
C PHE A 217 -4.82 -4.39 -3.39
N ILE A 218 -5.76 -3.87 -2.62
CA ILE A 218 -5.53 -2.96 -1.49
C ILE A 218 -6.34 -3.49 -0.30
N ILE A 219 -5.73 -3.52 0.88
CA ILE A 219 -6.40 -3.85 2.15
C ILE A 219 -6.35 -2.62 3.06
N ILE A 220 -7.52 -2.21 3.53
CA ILE A 220 -7.70 -1.10 4.48
C ILE A 220 -8.38 -1.64 5.73
N CYS A 221 -7.71 -1.51 6.88
CA CYS A 221 -8.31 -1.83 8.17
C CYS A 221 -9.08 -0.61 8.68
N LYS A 222 -10.37 -0.77 9.04
CA LYS A 222 -11.17 0.33 9.59
C LYS A 222 -10.79 0.59 11.05
N ASN A 223 -9.67 1.27 11.24
CA ASN A 223 -9.13 1.65 12.52
C ASN A 223 -8.51 3.05 12.37
N GLN A 224 -9.00 4.03 13.14
CA GLN A 224 -8.54 5.43 13.06
C GLN A 224 -7.03 5.59 13.33
N ALA A 225 -6.39 4.66 14.04
CA ALA A 225 -4.95 4.69 14.27
C ALA A 225 -4.13 4.16 13.08
N LEU A 226 -4.75 3.37 12.18
CA LEU A 226 -4.08 2.79 11.01
C LEU A 226 -4.46 3.50 9.72
N PHE A 227 -5.72 3.89 9.61
CA PHE A 227 -6.28 4.55 8.45
C PHE A 227 -7.24 5.63 8.98
N PRO A 228 -6.72 6.82 9.34
CA PRO A 228 -7.57 7.90 9.81
C PRO A 228 -8.54 8.36 8.72
N TYR A 229 -9.79 8.60 9.07
CA TYR A 229 -10.82 9.03 8.12
C TYR A 229 -11.87 9.91 8.80
N ARG A 230 -12.55 10.75 8.02
CA ARG A 230 -13.77 11.43 8.47
C ARG A 230 -14.99 10.56 8.17
N PRO A 231 -16.00 10.54 9.06
CA PRO A 231 -17.25 9.86 8.77
C PRO A 231 -17.82 10.27 7.42
N CYS A 232 -18.37 9.30 6.68
CA CYS A 232 -18.78 9.48 5.31
C CYS A 232 -19.76 10.66 5.18
N CYS A 233 -19.41 11.64 4.35
CA CYS A 233 -20.25 12.83 4.16
C CYS A 233 -21.58 12.53 3.44
N SER A 234 -21.70 11.38 2.76
CA SER A 234 -22.93 10.95 2.07
C SER A 234 -23.95 10.33 3.04
N CYS A 235 -23.65 9.17 3.64
CA CYS A 235 -24.59 8.46 4.50
C CYS A 235 -24.44 8.78 6.00
N LYS A 236 -23.43 9.58 6.39
CA LYS A 236 -23.07 9.93 7.78
C LYS A 236 -22.60 8.74 8.64
N GLY A 237 -22.32 7.60 8.02
CA GLY A 237 -21.80 6.41 8.68
C GLY A 237 -20.33 6.54 9.08
N ASP A 238 -19.92 5.75 10.09
CA ASP A 238 -18.55 5.65 10.56
C ASP A 238 -17.72 4.72 9.67
N HIS A 239 -17.36 5.24 8.50
CA HIS A 239 -16.47 4.62 7.52
C HIS A 239 -15.79 5.68 6.63
N PRO A 240 -14.63 5.36 6.03
CA PRO A 240 -14.01 6.25 5.04
C PRO A 240 -14.92 6.46 3.84
N TYR A 241 -14.76 7.61 3.18
CA TYR A 241 -15.53 7.89 1.98
C TYR A 241 -14.95 7.13 0.80
N PHE A 242 -15.77 6.27 0.19
CA PHE A 242 -15.44 5.57 -1.04
C PHE A 242 -16.27 6.17 -2.18
N ASN A 243 -15.62 6.57 -3.26
CA ASN A 243 -16.28 7.11 -4.44
C ASN A 243 -16.09 6.13 -5.60
N LEU A 244 -17.19 5.75 -6.24
CA LEU A 244 -17.17 4.92 -7.42
C LEU A 244 -17.02 5.80 -8.67
N PHE A 245 -16.12 5.41 -9.58
CA PHE A 245 -15.90 6.13 -10.83
C PHE A 245 -17.01 5.86 -11.86
N PRO A 246 -17.27 6.80 -12.79
CA PRO A 246 -18.32 6.67 -13.80
C PRO A 246 -18.01 5.52 -14.77
N GLY A 247 -18.85 4.48 -14.79
CA GLY A 247 -18.59 3.28 -15.59
C GLY A 247 -19.12 3.33 -17.02
N ARG A 248 -20.13 4.16 -17.29
CA ARG A 248 -20.73 4.23 -18.63
C ARG A 248 -19.78 4.85 -19.64
N ASN A 249 -19.83 4.35 -20.88
CA ASN A 249 -19.03 4.85 -22.02
C ASN A 249 -17.52 4.87 -21.78
N LEU A 250 -17.00 4.05 -20.84
CA LEU A 250 -15.59 3.99 -20.48
C LEU A 250 -15.03 5.34 -19.97
N TYR A 251 -15.87 6.14 -19.32
CA TYR A 251 -15.49 7.45 -18.78
C TYR A 251 -14.54 7.41 -17.58
N ASN A 252 -14.27 6.21 -17.06
CA ASN A 252 -13.25 5.94 -16.07
C ASN A 252 -11.90 5.49 -16.68
N ILE A 253 -11.70 5.62 -17.99
CA ILE A 253 -10.41 5.38 -18.64
C ILE A 253 -9.80 6.71 -19.10
N TYR A 254 -8.57 6.97 -18.69
CA TYR A 254 -7.89 8.24 -18.90
C TYR A 254 -6.54 8.06 -19.60
N LYS A 255 -6.06 9.13 -20.25
CA LYS A 255 -4.79 9.15 -21.03
C LYS A 255 -3.80 10.23 -20.59
N HIS A 256 -4.12 11.00 -19.55
CA HIS A 256 -3.23 12.05 -19.02
C HIS A 256 -2.06 11.48 -18.19
N TRP A 257 -2.04 10.16 -17.97
CA TRP A 257 -1.00 9.41 -17.29
C TRP A 257 -1.11 7.91 -17.64
N PRO A 258 -0.04 7.09 -17.58
CA PRO A 258 1.38 7.46 -17.47
C PRO A 258 1.94 7.91 -18.82
N VAL A 259 3.27 8.05 -18.93
CA VAL A 259 4.05 8.22 -20.19
C VAL A 259 3.94 9.58 -20.88
N THR A 260 2.77 10.21 -20.83
CA THR A 260 2.51 11.48 -21.50
C THR A 260 3.21 12.66 -20.83
N ASP A 261 3.61 13.63 -21.64
CA ASP A 261 4.18 14.93 -21.28
C ASP A 261 3.16 16.07 -21.47
N MET A 262 1.88 15.73 -21.66
CA MET A 262 0.78 16.69 -21.74
C MET A 262 0.77 17.61 -20.50
N GLU A 263 0.66 18.92 -20.73
CA GLU A 263 0.55 19.94 -19.66
C GLU A 263 -0.68 20.86 -19.83
N ASP A 264 -1.45 20.71 -20.91
CA ASP A 264 -2.59 21.56 -21.28
C ASP A 264 -3.94 21.02 -20.77
N PHE A 265 -3.98 20.60 -19.51
CA PHE A 265 -5.20 20.20 -18.80
C PHE A 265 -5.17 20.65 -17.34
N ILE A 266 -6.30 20.55 -16.64
CA ILE A 266 -6.47 21.05 -15.27
C ILE A 266 -6.73 19.92 -14.26
N GLU A 267 -7.52 18.91 -14.64
CA GLU A 267 -7.84 17.77 -13.79
C GLU A 267 -7.47 16.46 -14.50
N TRP A 268 -8.35 15.92 -15.34
CA TRP A 268 -8.09 14.68 -16.08
C TRP A 268 -8.44 14.82 -17.56
N VAL A 269 -7.88 13.92 -18.36
CA VAL A 269 -8.19 13.77 -19.79
C VAL A 269 -8.70 12.36 -20.07
N PRO A 270 -9.98 12.19 -20.45
CA PRO A 270 -10.54 10.92 -20.88
C PRO A 270 -9.81 10.34 -22.09
N ALA A 271 -9.69 9.01 -22.14
CA ALA A 271 -9.04 8.33 -23.26
C ALA A 271 -9.92 8.33 -24.52
N GLY A 272 -11.22 8.06 -24.39
CA GLY A 272 -12.15 7.98 -25.52
C GLY A 272 -11.67 7.00 -26.61
N ASP A 273 -11.61 7.46 -27.86
CA ASP A 273 -11.14 6.63 -28.99
C ASP A 273 -9.64 6.26 -28.93
N ASP A 274 -8.87 6.82 -27.98
CA ASP A 274 -7.45 6.49 -27.81
C ASP A 274 -7.21 5.26 -26.92
N VAL A 275 -8.27 4.66 -26.33
CA VAL A 275 -8.15 3.38 -25.63
C VAL A 275 -7.52 2.33 -26.57
N GLY A 276 -6.48 1.66 -26.10
CA GLY A 276 -5.68 0.72 -26.90
C GLY A 276 -4.64 1.35 -27.82
N ARG A 277 -4.67 2.67 -28.06
CA ARG A 277 -3.68 3.37 -28.92
C ARG A 277 -2.54 3.99 -28.13
N VAL A 278 -2.84 4.45 -26.93
CA VAL A 278 -1.87 5.08 -26.00
C VAL A 278 -1.86 4.34 -24.68
N ALA A 279 -0.87 4.63 -23.84
CA ALA A 279 -0.92 4.19 -22.45
C ALA A 279 -2.13 4.85 -21.77
N THR A 280 -2.87 4.07 -21.00
CA THR A 280 -4.06 4.55 -20.28
C THR A 280 -4.04 4.06 -18.86
N HIS A 281 -4.82 4.72 -18.02
CA HIS A 281 -5.15 4.24 -16.68
C HIS A 281 -6.67 4.17 -16.51
N THR A 282 -7.13 3.20 -15.72
CA THR A 282 -8.54 2.87 -15.50
C THR A 282 -8.83 2.86 -14.01
N SER A 283 -9.71 3.77 -13.60
CA SER A 283 -10.08 4.01 -12.22
C SER A 283 -11.32 3.20 -11.84
N PHE A 284 -11.27 2.50 -10.70
CA PHE A 284 -12.41 1.74 -10.21
C PHE A 284 -13.14 2.48 -9.09
N MET A 285 -12.42 2.78 -8.02
CA MET A 285 -12.95 3.38 -6.81
C MET A 285 -11.82 4.10 -6.09
N ASP A 286 -12.08 5.29 -5.56
CA ASP A 286 -11.14 6.00 -4.68
C ASP A 286 -11.52 5.84 -3.19
N VAL A 287 -10.60 6.27 -2.33
CA VAL A 287 -10.76 6.35 -0.89
C VAL A 287 -10.26 7.70 -0.40
N ASN A 288 -11.16 8.41 0.26
CA ASN A 288 -10.98 9.77 0.68
C ASN A 288 -10.97 9.89 2.21
N TYR A 289 -9.97 10.61 2.75
CA TYR A 289 -10.00 11.08 4.13
C TYR A 289 -11.23 11.97 4.36
N ALA A 290 -11.49 12.87 3.42
CA ALA A 290 -12.68 13.72 3.35
C ALA A 290 -12.95 14.11 1.89
N LEU A 291 -14.22 14.24 1.51
CA LEU A 291 -14.65 14.65 0.17
C LEU A 291 -15.87 15.58 0.25
N ARG A 292 -15.91 16.59 -0.61
CA ARG A 292 -17.01 17.56 -0.70
C ARG A 292 -18.11 17.08 -1.62
N ARG A 293 -19.35 17.04 -1.13
CA ARG A 293 -20.54 16.68 -1.95
C ARG A 293 -21.48 17.84 -2.19
N SER A 294 -21.43 18.85 -1.35
CA SER A 294 -22.21 20.07 -1.49
C SER A 294 -21.39 21.30 -1.16
N ALA A 295 -21.86 22.47 -1.60
CA ALA A 295 -21.22 23.73 -1.28
C ALA A 295 -21.12 23.99 0.24
N ALA A 296 -21.99 23.36 1.04
CA ALA A 296 -22.06 23.49 2.49
C ALA A 296 -21.13 22.54 3.25
N ASP A 297 -20.54 21.53 2.59
CA ASP A 297 -19.63 20.61 3.27
C ASP A 297 -18.30 21.29 3.57
N PHE A 298 -17.84 21.13 4.82
CA PHE A 298 -16.50 21.53 5.24
C PHE A 298 -15.54 20.36 5.06
N ILE A 299 -14.43 20.59 4.37
CA ILE A 299 -13.36 19.61 4.18
C ILE A 299 -12.24 19.91 5.17
N PRO A 300 -12.13 19.13 6.27
CA PRO A 300 -11.02 19.31 7.18
C PRO A 300 -9.73 18.94 6.47
N THR A 301 -8.74 19.82 6.60
CA THR A 301 -7.35 19.50 6.29
C THR A 301 -6.85 18.47 7.31
N PRO A 302 -6.22 17.37 6.88
CA PRO A 302 -5.53 16.45 7.78
C PRO A 302 -4.50 17.19 8.65
N ASP A 303 -4.22 16.70 9.85
CA ASP A 303 -3.15 17.26 10.66
C ASP A 303 -1.79 16.99 9.99
N PRO A 304 -0.79 17.89 10.09
CA PRO A 304 0.54 17.64 9.57
C PRO A 304 1.15 16.36 10.15
N GLY A 305 1.60 15.46 9.28
CA GLY A 305 2.11 14.14 9.66
C GLY A 305 1.01 13.09 9.87
N THR A 306 -0.22 13.34 9.40
CA THR A 306 -1.25 12.27 9.35
C THR A 306 -0.72 11.12 8.51
N THR A 307 -0.84 9.90 9.03
CA THR A 307 -0.30 8.69 8.42
C THR A 307 -1.41 7.67 8.12
N TRP A 308 -1.36 7.05 6.94
CA TRP A 308 -2.18 5.91 6.57
C TRP A 308 -1.30 4.69 6.29
N TYR A 309 -1.73 3.52 6.74
CA TYR A 309 -1.12 2.24 6.42
C TYR A 309 -2.10 1.37 5.65
N LEU A 310 -1.66 0.89 4.49
CA LEU A 310 -2.41 -0.03 3.63
C LEU A 310 -1.55 -1.25 3.32
N LEU A 311 -2.18 -2.41 3.11
CA LEU A 311 -1.47 -3.51 2.46
C LEU A 311 -1.76 -3.47 0.96
N VAL A 312 -0.71 -3.56 0.16
CA VAL A 312 -0.79 -3.49 -1.30
C VAL A 312 0.08 -4.56 -1.93
N GLY A 313 -0.30 -5.03 -3.11
CA GLY A 313 0.42 -6.07 -3.84
C GLY A 313 -0.47 -6.75 -4.86
N ALA A 314 -0.17 -7.99 -5.17
CA ALA A 314 -1.03 -8.85 -5.96
C ALA A 314 -1.15 -10.24 -5.34
N SER A 315 -2.24 -10.94 -5.66
CA SER A 315 -2.42 -12.36 -5.38
C SER A 315 -2.25 -13.17 -6.66
N GLU A 316 -1.97 -14.46 -6.52
CA GLU A 316 -1.87 -15.36 -7.68
C GLU A 316 -3.19 -15.42 -8.47
N ASP A 317 -3.10 -15.83 -9.73
CA ASP A 317 -4.29 -16.08 -10.54
C ASP A 317 -5.04 -17.31 -10.02
N GLY A 318 -6.37 -17.30 -10.15
CA GLY A 318 -7.24 -18.42 -9.78
C GLY A 318 -7.57 -18.54 -8.29
N THR A 319 -7.05 -17.67 -7.42
CA THR A 319 -7.39 -17.69 -5.99
C THR A 319 -8.77 -17.08 -5.70
N ASP A 320 -9.43 -17.58 -4.66
CA ASP A 320 -10.72 -17.06 -4.19
C ASP A 320 -10.58 -15.81 -3.28
N GLY A 321 -9.35 -15.49 -2.87
CA GLY A 321 -9.01 -14.34 -2.04
C GLY A 321 -9.04 -14.62 -0.54
N LEU A 322 -9.23 -15.87 -0.10
CA LEU A 322 -9.16 -16.24 1.32
C LEU A 322 -7.80 -15.90 1.94
N GLU A 323 -6.72 -16.02 1.17
CA GLU A 323 -5.37 -15.66 1.59
C GLU A 323 -5.25 -14.17 1.95
N LEU A 324 -5.96 -13.29 1.23
CA LEU A 324 -5.98 -11.86 1.52
C LEU A 324 -6.78 -11.57 2.79
N GLN A 325 -7.84 -12.35 3.05
CA GLN A 325 -8.59 -12.26 4.29
C GLN A 325 -7.75 -12.69 5.51
N GLU A 326 -7.04 -13.82 5.43
CA GLU A 326 -6.15 -14.24 6.51
C GLU A 326 -5.03 -13.23 6.77
N LEU A 327 -4.45 -12.68 5.70
CA LEU A 327 -3.46 -11.60 5.78
C LEU A 327 -4.03 -10.35 6.47
N ALA A 328 -5.22 -9.90 6.08
CA ALA A 328 -5.87 -8.73 6.68
C ALA A 328 -6.11 -8.91 8.19
N HIS A 329 -6.52 -10.11 8.60
CA HIS A 329 -6.70 -10.45 10.01
C HIS A 329 -5.38 -10.51 10.75
N SER A 330 -4.37 -11.18 10.20
CA SER A 330 -3.04 -11.25 10.79
C SER A 330 -2.44 -9.85 11.01
N TYR A 331 -2.61 -8.95 10.03
CA TYR A 331 -2.12 -7.58 10.12
C TYR A 331 -2.88 -6.73 11.14
N SER A 332 -4.22 -6.80 11.16
CA SER A 332 -5.05 -5.98 12.05
C SER A 332 -5.10 -6.48 13.49
N ARG A 333 -4.81 -7.76 13.71
CA ARG A 333 -4.80 -8.43 15.02
C ARG A 333 -3.51 -9.24 15.16
N PRO A 334 -2.36 -8.56 15.38
CA PRO A 334 -1.10 -9.24 15.60
C PRO A 334 -1.19 -10.13 16.85
N ALA A 335 -0.43 -11.21 16.85
CA ALA A 335 -0.31 -12.10 18.00
C ALA A 335 0.26 -11.37 19.21
N ARG A 336 -0.09 -11.86 20.39
CA ARG A 336 0.56 -11.44 21.62
C ARG A 336 1.92 -12.13 21.72
N ILE A 337 2.95 -11.39 22.10
CA ILE A 337 4.30 -11.91 22.29
C ILE A 337 4.58 -12.11 23.78
N GLU A 338 4.93 -13.33 24.16
CA GLU A 338 5.40 -13.69 25.50
C GLU A 338 6.91 -13.92 25.47
N LEU A 339 7.69 -13.00 26.05
CA LEU A 339 9.14 -13.16 26.10
C LEU A 339 9.57 -14.19 27.15
N HIS A 340 10.47 -15.09 26.77
CA HIS A 340 11.12 -16.01 27.71
C HIS A 340 12.34 -15.32 28.34
N ARG A 341 12.15 -14.82 29.55
CA ARG A 341 13.18 -14.08 30.31
C ARG A 341 14.33 -14.97 30.74
N ASP A 342 15.50 -14.37 30.90
CA ASP A 342 16.65 -15.08 31.45
C ASP A 342 16.48 -15.31 32.97
N PRO A 343 17.08 -16.38 33.53
CA PRO A 343 16.99 -16.65 34.96
C PRO A 343 17.48 -15.48 35.81
N GLY A 344 16.66 -15.06 36.78
CA GLY A 344 16.98 -13.97 37.71
C GLY A 344 16.60 -12.56 37.22
N GLU A 345 16.06 -12.43 36.01
CA GLU A 345 15.54 -11.14 35.55
C GLU A 345 14.24 -10.75 36.27
N PRO A 346 14.01 -9.44 36.52
CA PRO A 346 12.73 -8.95 37.03
C PRO A 346 11.59 -9.34 36.10
N ASN A 347 10.45 -9.71 36.67
CA ASN A 347 9.22 -9.96 35.91
C ASN A 347 8.47 -8.64 35.63
N GLU A 348 9.10 -7.75 34.86
CA GLU A 348 8.62 -6.40 34.57
C GLU A 348 8.70 -6.09 33.07
N LEU A 349 7.64 -5.55 32.47
CA LEU A 349 7.56 -5.30 31.02
C LEU A 349 8.69 -4.39 30.47
N HIS A 350 9.23 -3.49 31.29
CA HIS A 350 10.13 -2.42 30.86
C HIS A 350 11.59 -2.63 31.25
N ARG A 351 11.95 -3.82 31.78
CA ARG A 351 13.32 -4.15 32.20
C ARG A 351 13.67 -5.58 31.84
N GLY A 352 14.94 -5.80 31.48
CA GLY A 352 15.47 -7.10 31.06
C GLY A 352 16.46 -6.93 29.90
N ARG A 353 17.15 -8.02 29.55
CA ARG A 353 18.06 -8.09 28.42
C ARG A 353 17.31 -8.01 27.09
N VAL A 354 16.10 -8.57 27.03
CA VAL A 354 15.22 -8.57 25.86
C VAL A 354 13.91 -7.86 26.23
N LEU A 355 13.50 -6.89 25.42
CA LEU A 355 12.30 -6.09 25.60
C LEU A 355 11.46 -6.15 24.33
N PHE A 356 10.16 -6.36 24.48
CA PHE A 356 9.21 -6.30 23.38
C PHE A 356 8.67 -4.87 23.30
N GLU A 357 8.82 -4.22 22.16
CA GLU A 357 8.45 -2.81 21.94
C GLU A 357 7.14 -2.66 21.15
N GLY A 358 6.47 -3.78 20.88
CA GLY A 358 5.14 -3.81 20.28
C GLY A 358 5.14 -4.36 18.86
N TYR A 359 4.04 -4.12 18.18
CA TYR A 359 3.89 -4.45 16.77
C TYR A 359 3.88 -3.16 15.96
N ASP A 360 4.86 -2.98 15.10
CA ASP A 360 4.97 -1.83 14.21
C ASP A 360 4.21 -2.12 12.92
N TYR A 361 3.12 -1.39 12.71
CA TYR A 361 2.25 -1.55 11.55
C TYR A 361 2.93 -1.09 10.24
N ALA A 362 3.75 -0.04 10.27
CA ALA A 362 4.52 0.42 9.10
C ALA A 362 5.46 -0.66 8.58
N LEU A 363 5.92 -1.51 9.50
CA LEU A 363 6.82 -2.61 9.23
C LEU A 363 6.12 -3.97 9.19
N ARG A 364 4.84 -4.13 9.54
CA ARG A 364 4.22 -5.46 9.73
C ARG A 364 5.08 -6.37 10.62
N ALA A 365 5.71 -5.82 11.67
CA ALA A 365 6.76 -6.52 12.41
C ALA A 365 6.61 -6.41 13.93
N TYR A 366 6.89 -7.51 14.62
CA TYR A 366 7.10 -7.55 16.07
C TYR A 366 8.47 -6.95 16.38
N THR A 367 8.49 -5.81 17.07
CA THR A 367 9.71 -5.08 17.40
C THR A 367 10.25 -5.51 18.75
N ILE A 368 11.52 -5.87 18.79
CA ILE A 368 12.20 -6.39 19.96
C ILE A 368 13.54 -5.66 20.08
N ARG A 369 13.82 -5.12 21.25
CA ARG A 369 15.14 -4.59 21.57
C ARG A 369 15.86 -5.56 22.48
N LYS A 370 17.09 -5.92 22.13
CA LYS A 370 17.94 -6.74 23.00
C LYS A 370 19.27 -6.07 23.33
N GLN A 371 19.91 -6.51 24.41
CA GLN A 371 21.28 -6.16 24.78
C GLN A 371 22.10 -7.43 25.03
N GLY A 372 23.43 -7.32 25.01
CA GLY A 372 24.31 -8.47 25.26
C GLY A 372 24.13 -9.59 24.23
N GLU A 373 24.03 -10.82 24.71
CA GLU A 373 23.95 -12.05 23.90
C GLU A 373 22.91 -11.94 22.76
N ASP A 374 23.29 -12.35 21.55
CA ASP A 374 22.40 -12.52 20.40
C ASP A 374 21.52 -13.76 20.59
N ARG A 375 20.62 -13.71 21.58
CA ARG A 375 19.66 -14.75 21.89
C ARG A 375 18.33 -14.17 22.28
N VAL A 376 17.28 -14.47 21.53
CA VAL A 376 15.90 -14.07 21.84
C VAL A 376 15.02 -15.32 21.81
N ARG A 377 14.24 -15.53 22.87
CA ARG A 377 13.27 -16.62 22.99
C ARG A 377 11.91 -16.04 23.35
N LEU A 378 10.87 -16.50 22.67
CA LEU A 378 9.51 -16.02 22.88
C LEU A 378 8.48 -17.08 22.48
N THR A 379 7.26 -16.93 22.99
CA THR A 379 6.07 -17.61 22.47
C THR A 379 5.22 -16.58 21.74
N MET A 380 4.87 -16.86 20.50
CA MET A 380 3.87 -16.12 19.75
C MET A 380 2.50 -16.74 20.01
N VAL A 381 1.57 -15.97 20.58
CA VAL A 381 0.22 -16.41 20.98
C VAL A 381 -0.82 -15.74 20.07
N PRO A 382 -1.26 -16.42 18.99
CA PRO A 382 -2.20 -15.86 18.02
C PRO A 382 -3.64 -15.78 18.55
N GLU A 383 -4.31 -14.63 18.41
CA GLU A 383 -5.78 -14.56 18.50
C GLU A 383 -6.43 -15.00 17.18
N VAL A 384 -5.77 -14.65 16.07
CA VAL A 384 -6.09 -15.10 14.71
C VAL A 384 -4.83 -15.69 14.08
N PRO A 385 -4.96 -16.57 13.07
CA PRO A 385 -3.82 -17.11 12.35
C PRO A 385 -2.88 -15.99 11.90
N GLN A 386 -1.60 -16.09 12.28
CA GLN A 386 -0.57 -15.17 11.82
C GLN A 386 0.01 -15.67 10.51
N VAL A 387 0.03 -14.79 9.51
CA VAL A 387 0.53 -15.12 8.17
C VAL A 387 1.87 -14.43 7.98
N ASN A 388 2.88 -15.24 7.73
CA ASN A 388 4.24 -14.80 7.44
C ASN A 388 4.80 -13.76 8.45
N PRO A 389 4.85 -14.06 9.76
CA PRO A 389 5.21 -13.10 10.79
C PRO A 389 6.64 -12.56 10.58
N VAL A 390 6.81 -11.28 10.89
CA VAL A 390 8.10 -10.58 10.79
C VAL A 390 8.56 -10.14 12.16
N PHE A 391 9.85 -10.33 12.44
CA PHE A 391 10.50 -9.90 13.67
C PHE A 391 11.61 -8.92 13.33
N LEU A 392 11.61 -7.76 13.97
CA LEU A 392 12.70 -6.79 13.94
C LEU A 392 13.37 -6.81 15.31
N ILE A 393 14.61 -7.27 15.37
CA ILE A 393 15.41 -7.37 16.59
C ILE A 393 16.54 -6.34 16.52
N ASN A 394 16.43 -5.28 17.32
CA ASN A 394 17.45 -4.24 17.42
C ASN A 394 18.56 -4.61 18.41
N GLY A 395 19.76 -4.11 18.15
CA GLY A 395 20.94 -4.34 18.96
C GLY A 395 21.66 -5.66 18.65
N TRP A 396 21.37 -6.29 17.50
CA TRP A 396 21.99 -7.54 17.04
C TRP A 396 23.43 -7.33 16.57
N SER A 397 24.34 -8.23 16.96
CA SER A 397 25.78 -8.13 16.68
C SER A 397 26.32 -9.23 15.78
N SER A 398 25.69 -10.40 15.77
CA SER A 398 26.07 -11.54 14.94
C SER A 398 25.78 -11.26 13.47
N SER A 399 26.61 -11.79 12.58
CA SER A 399 26.43 -11.63 11.13
C SER A 399 25.23 -12.41 10.57
N GLY A 400 24.68 -13.37 11.32
CA GLY A 400 23.53 -14.14 10.92
C GLY A 400 22.70 -14.61 12.11
N VAL A 401 21.65 -15.37 11.80
CA VAL A 401 20.72 -15.95 12.77
C VAL A 401 20.33 -17.37 12.39
N THR A 402 20.28 -18.24 13.40
CA THR A 402 19.57 -19.52 13.36
C THR A 402 18.20 -19.32 13.98
N VAL A 403 17.15 -19.74 13.28
CA VAL A 403 15.76 -19.67 13.76
C VAL A 403 15.28 -21.07 14.11
N ARG A 404 14.70 -21.22 15.30
CA ARG A 404 14.02 -22.44 15.72
C ARG A 404 12.57 -22.17 16.01
N LEU A 405 11.73 -23.12 15.64
CA LEU A 405 10.29 -23.14 15.85
C LEU A 405 9.91 -24.44 16.54
N ASP A 406 9.30 -24.34 17.72
CA ASP A 406 8.94 -25.48 18.58
C ASP A 406 10.11 -26.46 18.79
N GLY A 407 11.31 -25.91 19.00
CA GLY A 407 12.56 -26.65 19.19
C GLY A 407 13.20 -27.21 17.92
N ARG A 408 12.55 -27.08 16.75
CA ARG A 408 13.09 -27.49 15.45
C ARG A 408 13.76 -26.32 14.73
N GLU A 409 15.00 -26.50 14.29
CA GLU A 409 15.68 -25.54 13.44
C GLU A 409 15.02 -25.45 12.05
N LEU A 410 14.70 -24.23 11.62
CA LEU A 410 14.14 -23.95 10.32
C LEU A 410 15.22 -24.04 9.24
N VAL A 411 14.85 -24.52 8.06
CA VAL A 411 15.78 -24.65 6.93
C VAL A 411 15.69 -23.44 6.00
N PRO A 412 16.69 -23.21 5.12
CA PRO A 412 16.59 -22.15 4.11
C PRO A 412 15.30 -22.26 3.30
N GLY A 413 14.57 -21.16 3.16
CA GLY A 413 13.26 -21.10 2.50
C GLY A 413 12.07 -21.10 3.47
N ASP A 414 12.21 -21.67 4.67
CA ASP A 414 11.22 -21.55 5.74
C ASP A 414 11.24 -20.14 6.36
N TYR A 415 12.38 -19.45 6.27
CA TYR A 415 12.53 -18.06 6.68
C TYR A 415 13.58 -17.36 5.84
N TYR A 416 13.50 -16.03 5.83
CA TYR A 416 14.53 -15.15 5.31
C TYR A 416 14.96 -14.20 6.42
N ALA A 417 16.26 -13.96 6.52
CA ALA A 417 16.81 -13.04 7.51
C ALA A 417 17.84 -12.11 6.88
N GLN A 418 17.92 -10.88 7.40
CA GLN A 418 18.94 -9.92 7.00
C GLN A 418 19.38 -9.08 8.19
N VAL A 419 20.69 -8.86 8.30
CA VAL A 419 21.28 -7.94 9.27
C VAL A 419 21.64 -6.64 8.55
N HIS A 420 21.12 -5.52 9.03
CA HIS A 420 21.40 -4.18 8.51
C HIS A 420 21.84 -3.27 9.67
N GLY A 421 23.14 -3.02 9.78
CA GLY A 421 23.69 -2.33 10.95
C GLY A 421 23.43 -3.14 12.23
N PRO A 422 22.83 -2.55 13.29
CA PRO A 422 22.49 -3.26 14.52
C PRO A 422 21.13 -3.98 14.45
N ASP A 423 20.46 -4.00 13.30
CA ASP A 423 19.09 -4.51 13.18
C ASP A 423 19.07 -5.84 12.45
N LEU A 424 18.42 -6.83 13.06
CA LEU A 424 18.10 -8.10 12.42
C LEU A 424 16.61 -8.12 12.05
N THR A 425 16.31 -8.26 10.76
CA THR A 425 14.94 -8.51 10.29
C THR A 425 14.81 -9.98 9.90
N ILE A 426 13.74 -10.63 10.35
CA ILE A 426 13.44 -12.04 10.09
C ILE A 426 12.00 -12.11 9.60
N TRP A 427 11.79 -12.69 8.42
CA TRP A 427 10.48 -13.03 7.88
C TRP A 427 10.37 -14.55 7.87
N ILE A 428 9.32 -15.12 8.47
CA ILE A 428 9.13 -16.57 8.57
C ILE A 428 7.95 -16.96 7.69
N ALA A 429 8.14 -17.86 6.73
CA ALA A 429 7.07 -18.36 5.87
C ALA A 429 6.09 -19.22 6.68
N GLY A 430 4.79 -19.01 6.49
CA GLY A 430 3.77 -19.95 6.95
C GLY A 430 2.57 -19.30 7.63
N ARG A 431 1.76 -20.16 8.24
CA ARG A 431 0.50 -19.82 8.88
C ARG A 431 0.47 -20.41 10.28
N PHE A 432 0.42 -19.55 11.30
CA PHE A 432 0.58 -19.92 12.70
C PHE A 432 -0.72 -19.62 13.46
N ALA A 433 -1.50 -20.67 13.75
CA ALA A 433 -2.81 -20.57 14.40
C ALA A 433 -2.83 -21.09 15.85
N ALA A 434 -1.71 -21.63 16.32
CA ALA A 434 -1.51 -22.09 17.68
C ALA A 434 -0.31 -21.37 18.30
N ASP A 435 -0.20 -21.42 19.61
CA ASP A 435 0.97 -20.94 20.34
C ASP A 435 2.22 -21.60 19.74
N THR A 436 3.20 -20.76 19.41
CA THR A 436 4.41 -21.18 18.70
C THR A 436 5.62 -20.65 19.44
N ASP A 437 6.52 -21.54 19.86
CA ASP A 437 7.77 -21.17 20.49
C ASP A 437 8.82 -20.83 19.44
N LEU A 438 9.41 -19.65 19.54
CA LEU A 438 10.43 -19.13 18.64
C LEU A 438 11.72 -18.85 19.40
N GLU A 439 12.83 -19.30 18.83
CA GLU A 439 14.18 -19.01 19.32
C GLU A 439 15.06 -18.49 18.18
N PHE A 440 15.65 -17.32 18.40
CA PHE A 440 16.58 -16.66 17.51
C PHE A 440 17.98 -16.68 18.13
N LEU A 441 18.94 -17.33 17.48
CA LEU A 441 20.31 -17.50 17.97
C LEU A 441 21.31 -16.87 17.01
N GLY A 442 22.20 -16.07 17.56
CA GLY A 442 23.35 -15.51 16.86
C GLY A 442 24.18 -16.60 16.21
N ARG A 443 24.48 -16.42 14.93
CA ARG A 443 25.39 -17.26 14.18
C ARG A 443 26.52 -16.40 13.66
N GLU A 444 27.75 -16.73 14.04
CA GLU A 444 28.94 -16.17 13.39
C GLU A 444 29.05 -16.74 11.97
N GLY A 445 29.42 -15.89 11.01
CA GLY A 445 29.59 -16.29 9.63
C GLY A 445 30.61 -17.43 9.48
N ALA A 446 30.36 -18.32 8.53
CA ALA A 446 31.36 -19.29 8.08
C ALA A 446 32.32 -18.64 7.08
#